data_AF-A0A1B6VVU1-F1
#
_entry.id   AF-A0A1B6VVU1-F1
#
_cell.length_a   1.000
_cell.length_b   1.000
_cell.length_c   1.000
_cell.angle_alpha   90.00
_cell.angle_beta   90.00
_cell.angle_gamma   90.00
#
_symmetry.space_group_name_H-M   'P 1'
#
loop_
_entity.id
_entity.type
_entity.pdbx_description
1 polymer ?
#
loop_
_entity_poly.entity_id
_entity_poly.type
_entity_poly.pdbx_seq_one_letter_code
_entity_poly.pdbx_strand_id
1 'polypeptide(L)'
;MNFVDFLYRIKQELDLKQDKDVANFLGLEIKAFSARKARNSVPEDKLRLAAIAHPDMNIDVDYILTGTRSGQTEIVRAPSPSYTDKRLPEKSTPSLSEEEQELLALFRQSSELGRAVIMSAARGAEKKEAASAADQVA
;
A
#
# COMPACT_ATOMS: atom_id res chain seq x y z
N MET A 1 -10.48 -1.05 -15.12
CA MET A 1 -10.46 -0.28 -13.85
C MET A 1 -11.89 0.01 -13.42
N ASN A 2 -12.26 -0.25 -12.15
CA ASN A 2 -13.59 0.05 -11.63
C ASN A 2 -13.59 1.44 -10.97
N PHE A 3 -14.70 2.17 -11.08
CA PHE A 3 -14.89 3.48 -10.47
C PHE A 3 -14.76 3.43 -8.95
N VAL A 4 -15.17 2.32 -8.32
CA VAL A 4 -15.02 2.12 -6.87
C VAL A 4 -13.55 2.14 -6.46
N ASP A 5 -12.70 1.41 -7.18
CA ASP A 5 -11.25 1.36 -6.91
C ASP A 5 -10.60 2.72 -7.17
N PHE A 6 -11.03 3.41 -8.24
CA PHE A 6 -10.58 4.75 -8.59
C PHE A 6 -10.89 5.74 -7.46
N LEU A 7 -12.15 5.72 -7.00
CA LEU A 7 -12.63 6.58 -5.93
C LEU A 7 -11.91 6.30 -4.61
N TYR A 8 -11.64 5.04 -4.30
CA TYR A 8 -10.89 4.68 -3.12
C TYR A 8 -9.47 5.24 -3.18
N ARG A 9 -8.75 5.01 -4.29
CA ARG A 9 -7.35 5.44 -4.45
C ARG A 9 -7.19 6.96 -4.46
N ILE A 10 -8.03 7.68 -5.20
CA ILE A 10 -7.96 9.15 -5.24
C ILE A 10 -8.26 9.78 -3.87
N LYS A 11 -9.14 9.17 -3.07
CA LYS A 11 -9.38 9.60 -1.69
C LYS A 11 -8.19 9.35 -0.79
N GLN A 12 -7.51 8.22 -0.94
CA GLN A 12 -6.29 7.93 -0.18
C GLN A 12 -5.15 8.87 -0.59
N GLU A 13 -4.98 9.12 -1.90
CA GLU A 13 -3.90 9.95 -2.42
C GLU A 13 -4.04 11.41 -1.97
N LEU A 14 -5.26 11.93 -1.95
CA LEU A 14 -5.55 13.33 -1.63
C LEU A 14 -6.03 13.53 -0.17
N ASP A 15 -6.03 12.47 0.65
CA ASP A 15 -6.63 12.45 2.00
C ASP A 15 -8.07 13.02 2.08
N LEU A 16 -8.88 12.70 1.06
CA LEU A 16 -10.26 13.20 0.95
C LEU A 16 -11.26 12.22 1.55
N LYS A 17 -12.20 12.75 2.34
CA LYS A 17 -13.24 11.94 3.00
C LYS A 17 -14.50 11.82 2.13
N GLN A 18 -14.93 12.91 1.49
CA GLN A 18 -16.21 12.96 0.79
C GLN A 18 -16.06 12.83 -0.73
N ASP A 19 -17.05 12.19 -1.37
CA ASP A 19 -17.16 12.11 -2.84
C ASP A 19 -17.28 13.52 -3.47
N LYS A 20 -17.86 14.48 -2.73
CA LYS A 20 -17.98 15.87 -3.15
C LYS A 20 -16.61 16.53 -3.34
N ASP A 21 -15.66 16.24 -2.45
CA ASP A 21 -14.35 16.88 -2.47
C ASP A 21 -13.54 16.35 -3.66
N VAL A 22 -13.70 15.05 -3.95
CA VAL A 22 -13.17 14.42 -5.16
C VAL A 22 -13.78 15.02 -6.43
N ALA A 23 -15.10 15.25 -6.46
CA ALA A 23 -15.76 15.89 -7.59
C ALA A 23 -15.25 17.31 -7.83
N ASN A 24 -15.11 18.10 -6.76
CA ASN A 24 -14.58 19.46 -6.80
C ASN A 24 -13.14 19.48 -7.32
N PHE A 25 -12.28 18.58 -6.81
CA PHE A 25 -10.90 18.44 -7.26
C PHE A 25 -10.80 18.12 -8.76
N LEU A 26 -11.67 17.24 -9.27
CA LEU A 26 -11.73 16.89 -10.69
C LEU A 26 -12.39 17.98 -11.57
N GLY A 27 -12.85 19.09 -10.99
CA GLY A 27 -13.60 20.13 -11.69
C GLY A 27 -14.93 19.63 -12.26
N LEU A 28 -15.59 18.71 -11.55
CA LEU A 28 -16.87 18.11 -11.93
C LEU A 28 -17.97 18.51 -10.95
N GLU A 29 -19.17 18.78 -11.48
CA GLU A 29 -20.36 18.90 -10.62
C GLU A 29 -20.66 17.55 -9.96
N ILE A 30 -21.12 17.57 -8.70
CA ILE A 30 -21.48 16.37 -7.92
C ILE A 30 -22.48 15.47 -8.67
N LYS A 31 -23.42 16.06 -9.41
CA LYS A 31 -24.37 15.31 -10.26
C LYS A 31 -23.68 14.60 -11.41
N ALA A 32 -22.75 15.27 -12.09
CA ALA A 32 -21.97 14.69 -13.18
C ALA A 32 -21.06 13.55 -12.66
N PHE A 33 -20.47 13.73 -11.48
CA PHE A 33 -19.68 12.70 -10.80
C PHE A 33 -20.53 11.48 -10.42
N SER A 34 -21.71 11.70 -9.84
CA SER A 34 -22.65 10.62 -9.47
C SER A 34 -23.14 9.83 -10.69
N ALA A 35 -23.43 10.51 -11.80
CA ALA A 35 -23.83 9.87 -13.05
C ALA A 35 -22.70 9.00 -13.64
N ARG A 36 -21.44 9.45 -13.52
CA ARG A 36 -20.25 8.67 -13.92
C ARG A 36 -20.03 7.45 -13.02
N LYS A 37 -20.22 7.60 -11.71
CA LYS A 37 -20.18 6.51 -10.73
C LYS A 37 -21.21 5.42 -11.08
N ALA A 38 -22.44 5.81 -11.40
CA ALA A 38 -23.49 4.88 -11.81
C ALA A 38 -23.17 4.17 -13.13
N ARG A 39 -22.52 4.85 -14.07
CA ARG A 39 -22.09 4.29 -15.37
C ARG A 39 -20.73 3.60 -15.32
N ASN A 40 -20.09 3.54 -14.15
CA ASN A 40 -18.75 3.00 -13.97
C ASN A 40 -17.68 3.61 -14.91
N SER A 41 -17.78 4.92 -15.17
CA SER A 41 -16.93 5.64 -16.14
C SER A 41 -15.94 6.56 -15.42
N VAL A 42 -14.66 6.21 -15.45
CA VAL A 42 -13.57 6.97 -14.81
C VAL A 42 -13.20 8.18 -15.68
N PRO A 43 -13.14 9.40 -15.12
CA PRO A 43 -12.80 10.61 -15.87
C PRO A 43 -11.28 10.84 -15.91
N GLU A 44 -10.55 9.99 -16.64
CA GLU A 44 -9.07 10.02 -16.70
C GLU A 44 -8.51 11.37 -17.15
N ASP A 45 -9.11 11.97 -18.18
CA ASP A 45 -8.66 13.28 -18.69
C ASP A 45 -8.79 14.37 -17.62
N LYS A 46 -9.87 14.34 -16.83
CA LYS A 46 -10.09 15.29 -15.74
C LYS A 46 -9.10 15.08 -14.61
N LEU A 47 -8.76 13.83 -14.29
CA LEU A 47 -7.74 13.52 -13.31
C LEU A 47 -6.37 14.08 -13.72
N ARG A 48 -5.96 13.85 -14.97
CA ARG A 48 -4.68 14.37 -15.50
C ARG A 48 -4.65 15.89 -15.49
N LEU A 49 -5.74 16.54 -15.91
CA LEU A 49 -5.86 18.01 -15.87
C LEU A 49 -5.78 18.55 -14.43
N ALA A 50 -6.45 17.89 -13.48
CA ALA A 50 -6.41 18.29 -12.08
C ALA A 50 -5.01 18.13 -11.47
N ALA A 51 -4.28 17.06 -11.81
CA ALA A 51 -2.91 16.86 -11.37
C ALA A 51 -1.96 17.93 -11.93
N ILE A 52 -2.14 18.34 -13.19
CA ILE A 52 -1.38 19.45 -13.80
C ILE A 52 -1.71 20.79 -13.13
N ALA A 53 -2.97 21.00 -12.75
CA ALA A 53 -3.41 22.22 -12.07
C ALA A 53 -2.92 22.33 -10.61
N HIS A 54 -2.53 21.21 -10.01
CA HIS A 54 -2.04 21.12 -8.64
C HIS A 54 -0.65 20.45 -8.57
N PRO A 55 0.38 21.06 -9.16
CA PRO A 55 1.74 20.48 -9.18
C PRO A 55 2.32 20.35 -7.76
N ASP A 56 1.87 21.19 -6.83
CA ASP A 56 2.33 21.21 -5.44
C ASP A 56 1.85 20.00 -4.61
N MET A 57 0.84 19.26 -5.09
CA MET A 57 0.23 18.14 -4.36
C MET A 57 0.87 16.77 -4.65
N ASN A 58 1.90 16.70 -5.51
CA ASN A 58 2.64 15.48 -5.87
C ASN A 58 1.73 14.25 -6.11
N ILE A 59 0.72 14.44 -6.94
CA ILE A 59 -0.35 13.46 -7.16
C ILE A 59 0.13 12.33 -8.08
N ASP A 60 0.12 11.10 -7.59
CA ASP A 60 0.43 9.92 -8.41
C ASP A 60 -0.81 9.48 -9.22
N VAL A 61 -0.93 10.04 -10.43
CA VAL A 61 -2.00 9.72 -11.39
C VAL A 61 -1.98 8.24 -11.78
N ASP A 62 -0.79 7.67 -11.97
CA ASP A 62 -0.62 6.28 -12.40
C ASP A 62 -1.05 5.32 -11.30
N TYR A 63 -0.78 5.63 -10.03
CA TYR A 63 -1.31 4.88 -8.89
C TYR A 63 -2.83 4.95 -8.83
N ILE A 64 -3.44 6.12 -9.01
CA ILE A 64 -4.90 6.26 -8.97
C ILE A 64 -5.57 5.39 -10.05
N LEU A 65 -5.01 5.36 -11.26
CA LEU A 65 -5.58 4.60 -12.38
C LEU A 65 -5.24 3.11 -12.35
N THR A 66 -4.00 2.75 -12.03
CA THR A 66 -3.50 1.37 -12.13
C THR A 66 -3.49 0.64 -10.80
N GLY A 67 -3.29 1.37 -9.69
CA GLY A 67 -3.10 0.83 -8.35
C GLY A 67 -1.64 0.51 -8.03
N THR A 68 -0.73 0.85 -8.94
CA THR A 68 0.70 0.56 -8.86
C THR A 68 1.45 1.88 -8.72
N ARG A 69 2.18 2.06 -7.62
CA ARG A 69 3.13 3.17 -7.48
C ARG A 69 4.45 2.75 -8.13
N SER A 70 4.94 3.54 -9.08
CA SER A 70 6.26 3.33 -9.67
C SER A 70 7.32 3.51 -8.58
N GLY A 71 7.90 2.38 -8.12
CA GLY A 71 8.89 2.37 -7.03
C GLY A 71 8.52 1.50 -5.82
N GLN A 72 7.30 0.95 -5.78
CA GLN A 72 6.91 -0.08 -4.80
C GLN A 72 6.60 -1.37 -5.55
N THR A 73 7.62 -2.20 -5.72
CA THR A 73 7.45 -3.61 -6.10
C THR A 73 6.61 -4.31 -5.04
N GLU A 74 5.44 -4.77 -5.49
CA GLU A 74 4.64 -5.88 -4.98
C GLU A 74 4.23 -5.85 -3.50
N ILE A 75 2.98 -5.45 -3.28
CA ILE A 75 2.09 -6.28 -2.47
C ILE A 75 0.80 -6.45 -3.27
N VAL A 76 0.72 -7.57 -3.99
CA VAL A 76 -0.54 -8.06 -4.57
C VAL A 76 -1.46 -8.38 -3.40
N ARG A 77 -2.23 -7.39 -2.96
CA ARG A 77 -3.34 -7.60 -2.04
C ARG A 77 -4.51 -8.09 -2.89
N ALA A 78 -4.67 -9.41 -2.97
CA ALA A 78 -5.89 -10.04 -3.46
C ALA A 78 -7.11 -9.41 -2.74
N PRO A 79 -8.27 -9.31 -3.42
CA PRO A 79 -9.42 -8.59 -2.89
C PRO A 79 -9.93 -9.28 -1.63
N SER A 80 -9.78 -8.64 -0.47
CA SER A 80 -10.49 -9.08 0.74
C SER A 80 -11.91 -8.49 0.67
N PRO A 81 -12.96 -9.32 0.59
CA PRO A 81 -14.32 -8.83 0.67
C PRO A 81 -14.69 -8.49 2.11
N SER A 82 -15.68 -7.60 2.20
CA SER A 82 -16.62 -7.42 3.30
C SER A 82 -16.31 -6.36 4.36
N TYR A 83 -17.07 -5.26 4.23
CA TYR A 83 -17.41 -4.31 5.28
C TYR A 83 -18.41 -4.93 6.26
N THR A 84 -18.04 -5.08 7.53
CA THR A 84 -18.92 -5.12 8.70
C THR A 84 -18.05 -4.76 9.91
N ASP A 85 -18.14 -3.53 10.40
CA ASP A 85 -18.93 -3.12 11.57
C ASP A 85 -18.22 -3.40 12.92
N LYS A 86 -18.14 -2.34 13.75
CA LYS A 86 -17.79 -2.25 15.18
C LYS A 86 -16.41 -2.75 15.69
N ARG A 87 -15.63 -1.74 16.12
CA ARG A 87 -14.76 -1.70 17.32
C ARG A 87 -13.42 -2.47 17.26
N LEU A 88 -12.37 -1.79 17.78
CA LEU A 88 -10.99 -2.23 18.12
C LEU A 88 -9.93 -2.17 16.99
N PRO A 89 -8.66 -2.00 17.39
CA PRO A 89 -7.97 -0.79 17.82
C PRO A 89 -7.06 -0.29 16.66
N GLU A 90 -6.37 0.83 16.82
CA GLU A 90 -5.22 1.13 15.96
C GLU A 90 -4.22 -0.03 16.08
N LYS A 91 -4.24 -0.94 15.10
CA LYS A 91 -3.25 -1.99 15.00
C LYS A 91 -2.00 -1.29 14.49
N SER A 92 -1.23 -0.77 15.44
CA SER A 92 0.13 -0.30 15.26
C SER A 92 0.77 -1.18 14.20
N THR A 93 1.15 -0.58 13.08
CA THR A 93 2.21 -1.16 12.25
C THR A 93 3.31 -1.55 13.24
N PRO A 94 3.74 -2.81 13.34
CA PRO A 94 4.91 -3.11 14.15
C PRO A 94 6.02 -2.25 13.56
N SER A 95 6.40 -1.18 14.27
CA SER A 95 7.57 -0.40 13.96
C SER A 95 8.70 -1.41 14.06
N LEU A 96 9.33 -1.71 12.93
CA LEU A 96 10.49 -2.59 12.90
C LEU A 96 11.45 -2.14 13.99
N SER A 97 11.91 -3.07 14.83
CA SER A 97 12.86 -2.74 15.88
C SER A 97 14.13 -2.15 15.26
N GLU A 98 14.93 -1.43 16.06
CA GLU A 98 16.20 -0.87 15.58
C GLU A 98 17.09 -1.97 14.97
N GLU A 99 17.06 -3.17 15.56
CA GLU A 99 17.79 -4.36 15.07
C GLU A 99 17.27 -4.85 13.71
N GLU A 100 15.94 -4.89 13.52
CA GLU A 100 15.34 -5.28 12.24
C GLU A 100 15.64 -4.26 11.14
N GLN A 101 15.65 -2.97 11.48
CA GLN A 101 16.01 -1.88 10.56
C GLN A 101 17.49 -1.95 10.16
N GLU A 102 18.38 -2.21 11.11
CA GLU A 102 19.81 -2.38 10.86
C GLU A 102 20.07 -3.59 9.96
N LEU A 103 19.44 -4.73 10.24
CA LEU A 103 19.56 -5.94 9.42
C LEU A 103 19.12 -5.70 7.97
N LEU A 104 18.01 -4.96 7.78
CA LEU A 104 17.53 -4.56 6.46
C LEU A 104 18.50 -3.61 5.74
N ALA A 105 19.10 -2.66 6.46
CA ALA A 105 20.09 -1.75 5.90
C ALA A 105 21.35 -2.49 5.44
N LEU A 106 21.85 -3.44 6.24
CA LEU A 106 22.99 -4.28 5.91
C LEU A 106 22.71 -5.18 4.70
N PHE A 107 21.52 -5.78 4.64
CA PHE A 107 21.12 -6.61 3.50
C PHE A 107 21.06 -5.82 2.19
N ARG A 108 20.49 -4.61 2.21
CA ARG A 108 20.39 -3.73 1.04
C ARG A 108 21.77 -3.31 0.50
N GLN A 109 22.71 -3.01 1.40
CA GLN A 109 24.07 -2.58 1.05
C GLN A 109 25.00 -3.74 0.65
N SER A 110 24.66 -4.98 0.99
CA SER A 110 25.49 -6.15 0.70
C SER A 110 25.49 -6.53 -0.79
N SER A 111 26.62 -7.08 -1.25
CA SER A 111 26.75 -7.70 -2.57
C SER A 111 25.89 -8.97 -2.68
N GLU A 112 25.72 -9.50 -3.90
CA GLU A 112 24.95 -10.74 -4.13
C GLU A 112 25.44 -11.91 -3.25
N LEU A 113 26.77 -12.09 -3.15
CA LEU A 113 27.38 -13.10 -2.28
C LEU A 113 27.07 -12.81 -0.79
N GLY A 114 27.17 -11.56 -0.35
CA GLY A 114 26.85 -11.17 1.02
C GLY A 114 25.39 -11.43 1.39
N ARG A 115 24.46 -11.12 0.47
CA ARG A 115 23.03 -11.42 0.64
C ARG A 115 22.76 -12.92 0.74
N ALA A 116 23.43 -13.74 -0.06
CA ALA A 116 23.31 -15.20 0.00
C ALA A 116 23.75 -15.74 1.37
N VAL A 117 24.83 -15.20 1.95
CA VAL A 117 25.31 -15.58 3.30
C VAL A 117 24.30 -15.17 4.37
N ILE A 118 23.79 -13.94 4.34
CA ILE A 118 22.76 -13.46 5.29
C ILE A 118 21.52 -14.36 5.24
N MET A 119 21.04 -14.69 4.03
CA MET A 119 19.90 -15.58 3.84
C MET A 119 20.18 -17.00 4.33
N SER A 120 21.39 -17.53 4.12
CA SER A 120 21.79 -18.84 4.62
C SER A 120 21.80 -18.88 6.14
N ALA A 121 22.31 -17.82 6.80
CA ALA A 121 22.33 -17.71 8.25
C ALA A 121 20.89 -17.61 8.82
N ALA A 122 20.03 -16.78 8.22
CA ALA A 122 18.64 -16.65 8.61
C ALA A 122 17.87 -17.99 8.49
N ARG A 123 18.06 -18.73 7.39
CA ARG A 123 17.49 -20.08 7.21
C ARG A 123 18.02 -21.09 8.22
N GLY A 124 19.29 -20.98 8.60
CA GLY A 124 19.88 -21.82 9.65
C GLY A 124 19.29 -21.54 11.04
N ALA A 125 18.97 -20.27 11.32
CA ALA A 125 18.36 -19.84 12.56
C ALA A 125 16.88 -20.25 12.69
N GLU A 126 16.15 -20.37 11.57
CA GLU A 126 14.73 -20.76 11.55
C GLU A 126 14.45 -22.12 12.23
N LYS A 127 15.44 -23.03 12.26
CA LYS A 127 15.24 -24.42 12.73
C LYS A 127 15.76 -24.73 14.13
N LYS A 128 15.79 -23.77 15.07
CA LYS A 128 16.33 -24.04 16.42
C LYS A 128 15.64 -23.39 17.62
N GLU A 129 14.31 -23.26 17.59
CA GLU A 129 13.52 -23.05 18.83
C GLU A 129 12.62 -24.24 19.22
N ALA A 130 12.70 -25.40 18.53
CA ALA A 130 11.88 -26.58 18.84
C ALA A 130 12.65 -27.79 19.40
N ALA A 131 13.94 -27.68 19.72
CA ALA A 131 14.70 -28.81 20.27
C ALA A 131 15.84 -28.36 21.20
N SER A 132 15.49 -27.98 22.42
CA SER A 132 16.42 -28.00 23.56
C SER A 132 15.64 -28.19 24.86
N ALA A 133 15.01 -29.36 25.01
CA ALA A 133 14.51 -29.87 26.29
C ALA A 133 14.61 -31.40 26.35
N ALA A 134 15.70 -31.97 25.83
CA ALA A 134 16.00 -33.38 25.97
C ALA A 134 17.52 -33.58 26.06
N ASP A 135 18.11 -33.03 27.12
CA ASP A 135 19.33 -33.60 27.66
C ASP A 135 19.41 -33.27 29.16
N GLN A 136 18.70 -34.08 29.96
CA GLN A 136 19.01 -34.22 31.37
C GLN A 136 18.83 -35.69 31.78
N VAL A 137 20.00 -36.31 31.95
CA VAL A 137 20.33 -37.38 32.90
C VAL A 137 20.02 -38.82 32.45
N ALA A 138 21.08 -39.45 31.93
CA ALA A 138 21.34 -40.89 32.06
C ALA A 138 21.64 -41.28 33.50
#